data_AF-A0A963HY76-F1
#
_entry.id   AF-A0A963HY76-F1
#
_cell.length_a   1.000
_cell.length_b   1.000
_cell.length_c   1.000
_cell.angle_alpha   90.00
_cell.angle_beta   90.00
_cell.angle_gamma   90.00
#
_symmetry.space_group_name_H-M   'P 1'
#
loop_
_entity.id
_entity.type
_entity.pdbx_description
1 polymer ?
#
loop_
_entity_poly.entity_id
_entity_poly.type
_entity_poly.pdbx_seq_one_letter_code
_entity_poly.pdbx_strand_id
1 'polypeptide(L)' 'MQKIAHRHFALVPAAGGGTRMGRETPKQYLNLMGEPLLRHTLRVLCSVPQIERVYVVLSVGDQTWNGFD' A
#
# COMPACT_ATOMS: atom_id res chain seq x y z
N MET A 1 -14.42 19.93 -28.74
CA MET A 1 -13.51 20.18 -27.60
C MET A 1 -13.11 18.82 -27.02
N GLN A 2 -11.89 18.36 -27.22
CA GLN A 2 -11.41 17.10 -26.63
C GLN A 2 -11.18 17.32 -25.13
N LYS A 3 -11.84 16.54 -24.28
CA LYS A 3 -11.48 16.44 -22.85
C LYS A 3 -10.18 15.65 -22.77
N ILE A 4 -9.11 16.28 -22.27
CA ILE A 4 -7.92 15.54 -21.85
C ILE A 4 -8.33 14.71 -20.64
N ALA A 5 -8.30 13.39 -20.76
CA ALA A 5 -8.51 12.51 -19.61
C ALA A 5 -7.23 12.50 -18.77
N HIS A 6 -7.32 12.97 -17.52
CA HIS A 6 -6.21 12.89 -16.58
C HIS A 6 -6.07 11.45 -16.07
N ARG A 7 -4.87 10.91 -16.17
CA ARG A 7 -4.51 9.62 -15.57
C ARG A 7 -4.04 9.86 -14.15
N HIS A 8 -4.67 9.21 -13.17
CA HIS A 8 -4.21 9.28 -11.78
C HIS A 8 -3.53 7.98 -11.38
N PHE A 9 -2.43 8.13 -10.64
CA PHE A 9 -1.67 7.03 -10.08
C PHE A 9 -1.54 7.24 -8.57
N ALA A 10 -1.65 6.17 -7.80
CA ALA A 10 -1.39 6.20 -6.38
C ALA A 10 -0.06 5.52 -6.06
N LEU A 11 0.77 6.18 -5.25
CA LEU A 11 1.97 5.58 -4.66
C LEU A 11 1.72 5.38 -3.17
N VAL A 12 1.90 4.15 -2.69
CA VAL A 12 1.80 3.77 -1.29
C VAL A 12 3.20 3.50 -0.76
N PRO A 13 3.86 4.48 -0.12
CA PRO A 13 5.15 4.26 0.51
C PRO A 13 4.99 3.40 1.75
N ALA A 14 5.41 2.14 1.64
CA ALA A 14 5.35 1.12 2.67
C ALA A 14 6.74 0.54 3.01
N ALA A 15 7.82 1.26 2.70
CA ALA A 15 9.20 0.83 2.94
C ALA A 15 9.69 1.07 4.40
N GLY A 16 8.88 1.70 5.25
CA GLY A 16 9.29 2.09 6.60
C GLY A 16 9.21 0.94 7.60
N GLY A 17 10.25 0.79 8.44
CA GLY A 17 10.31 -0.27 9.46
C GLY A 17 9.34 -0.10 10.66
N GLY A 18 8.62 1.01 10.77
CA GLY A 18 7.62 1.19 11.83
C GLY A 18 8.17 1.28 13.26
N THR A 19 9.43 1.70 13.44
CA THR A 19 10.18 1.64 14.72
C THR A 19 9.48 2.24 15.93
N ARG A 20 8.65 3.29 15.75
CA ARG A 20 7.86 3.90 16.84
C ARG A 20 6.69 3.03 17.32
N MET A 21 6.30 2.02 16.55
CA MET A 21 5.25 1.08 16.95
C MET A 21 5.79 -0.02 17.88
N GLY A 22 7.10 -0.07 18.14
CA GLY A 22 7.70 -0.97 19.14
C GLY A 22 7.57 -2.45 18.79
N ARG A 23 7.48 -2.78 17.50
CA ARG A 23 7.28 -4.15 17.00
C ARG A 23 8.41 -4.50 16.04
N GLU A 24 8.82 -5.76 16.03
CA GLU A 24 9.79 -6.30 15.06
C GLU A 24 9.19 -6.37 13.66
N THR A 25 7.87 -6.58 13.57
CA THR A 25 7.14 -6.60 12.30
C THR A 25 6.92 -5.17 11.77
N PRO A 26 7.30 -4.87 10.52
CA PRO A 26 7.00 -3.58 9.91
C PRO A 26 5.50 -3.25 9.95
N LYS A 27 5.16 -1.99 10.25
CA LYS A 27 3.79 -1.61 10.58
C LYS A 27 2.77 -2.00 9.50
N GLN A 28 3.14 -1.95 8.22
CA GLN A 28 2.25 -2.23 7.11
C GLN A 28 1.72 -3.67 7.11
N TYR A 29 2.43 -4.59 7.76
CA TYR A 29 2.04 -6.00 7.90
C TYR A 29 1.34 -6.31 9.22
N LEU A 30 1.24 -5.35 10.14
CA LEU A 30 0.48 -5.56 11.38
C LEU A 30 -1.00 -5.74 11.06
N ASN A 31 -1.61 -6.73 11.70
CA ASN A 31 -3.04 -6.99 11.55
C ASN A 31 -3.87 -5.93 12.29
N LEU A 32 -4.85 -5.40 11.58
CA LEU A 32 -5.97 -4.64 12.11
C LEU A 32 -7.25 -5.40 11.73
N MET A 33 -8.02 -5.84 12.73
CA MET A 33 -9.24 -6.63 12.51
C MET A 33 -9.01 -7.87 11.62
N GLY A 34 -7.92 -8.59 11.84
CA GLY A 34 -7.58 -9.83 11.13
C GLY A 34 -6.91 -9.65 9.77
N GLU A 35 -6.71 -8.41 9.30
CA GLU A 35 -6.10 -8.12 7.99
C GLU A 35 -4.93 -7.13 8.12
N PRO A 36 -3.87 -7.24 7.31
CA PRO A 36 -2.76 -6.29 7.34
C PRO A 36 -3.23 -4.86 7.10
N LEU A 37 -2.62 -3.91 7.82
CA LEU A 37 -2.86 -2.46 7.63
C LEU A 37 -2.72 -2.03 6.15
N LEU A 38 -1.77 -2.62 5.43
CA LEU A 38 -1.58 -2.36 4.01
C LEU A 38 -2.80 -2.79 3.17
N ARG A 39 -3.44 -3.92 3.49
CA ARG A 39 -4.63 -4.40 2.75
C ARG A 39 -5.79 -3.43 2.87
N HIS A 40 -6.02 -2.87 4.07
CA HIS A 40 -7.05 -1.84 4.26
C HIS A 40 -6.82 -0.62 3.37
N THR A 41 -5.56 -0.20 3.23
CA THR A 41 -5.16 0.94 2.38
C THR A 41 -5.38 0.63 0.90
N LEU A 42 -4.91 -0.54 0.44
CA LEU A 42 -5.04 -0.96 -0.95
C LEU A 42 -6.50 -1.15 -1.37
N ARG A 43 -7.33 -1.71 -0.49
CA ARG A 43 -8.76 -1.88 -0.75
C ARG A 43 -9.43 -0.55 -1.06
N VAL A 44 -9.14 0.49 -0.29
CA VAL A 44 -9.71 1.83 -0.51
C VAL A 44 -9.18 2.41 -1.83
N LEU A 45 -7.87 2.41 -2.05
CA LEU A 45 -7.28 3.01 -3.25
C LEU A 45 -7.71 2.30 -4.55
N CYS A 46 -7.73 0.96 -4.56
CA CYS A 46 -8.18 0.18 -5.71
C CYS A 46 -9.70 0.30 -5.95
N SER A 47 -10.48 0.79 -4.98
CA SER A 47 -11.91 1.04 -5.17
C SER A 47 -12.22 2.36 -5.87
N VAL A 48 -11.22 3.25 -6.06
CA VAL A 48 -11.40 4.57 -6.67
C VAL A 48 -11.32 4.47 -8.19
N PRO A 49 -12.41 4.66 -8.95
CA PRO A 49 -12.43 4.44 -10.40
C PRO A 49 -11.48 5.36 -11.19
N GLN A 50 -11.12 6.51 -10.62
CA GLN A 50 -10.24 7.48 -11.24
C GLN A 50 -8.75 7.13 -11.09
N ILE A 51 -8.40 6.20 -10.19
CA ILE A 51 -7.02 5.73 -10.02
C ILE A 51 -6.79 4.59 -11.00
N GLU A 52 -5.92 4.83 -11.98
CA GLU A 52 -5.61 3.84 -13.00
C GLU A 52 -4.73 2.71 -12.46
N ARG A 53 -3.80 3.04 -11.56
CA ARG A 53 -2.90 2.06 -10.96
C ARG A 53 -2.41 2.50 -9.58
N VAL A 54 -2.27 1.52 -8.70
CA VAL A 54 -1.68 1.66 -7.37
C VAL A 54 -0.32 0.97 -7.38
N TYR A 55 0.71 1.69 -6.93
CA TYR A 55 2.07 1.19 -6.78
C TYR A 55 2.42 1.12 -5.30
N VAL A 56 2.79 -0.06 -4.82
CA VAL A 56 3.32 -0.24 -3.46
C VAL A 56 4.84 -0.11 -3.53
N VAL A 57 5.40 0.79 -2.73
CA VAL A 57 6.85 1.01 -2.66
C VAL A 57 7.36 0.40 -1.37
N LEU A 58 8.14 -0.66 -1.50
CA LEU A 58 8.68 -1.45 -0.38
C LEU A 58 10.18 -1.18 -0.20
N SER A 59 10.72 -1.62 0.93
CA SER A 59 12.17 -1.67 1.12
C SER A 59 12.77 -2.73 0.19
N VAL A 60 13.99 -2.50 -0.30
CA VAL A 60 14.71 -3.46 -1.15
C VAL A 60 14.86 -4.83 -0.46
N GLY A 61 14.95 -4.84 0.87
CA GLY A 61 15.06 -6.05 1.68
C GLY A 61 13.74 -6.60 2.21
N ASP A 62 12.58 -6.12 1.72
CA ASP A 62 11.29 -6.63 2.18
C ASP A 62 11.07 -8.06 1.68
N GLN A 63 11.05 -9.02 2.62
CA GLN A 63 10.82 -10.43 2.35
C GLN A 63 9.38 -10.87 2.67
N THR A 64 8.58 -9.99 3.27
CA THR A 64 7.26 -10.33 3.80
C THR A 64 6.17 -10.17 2.73
N TRP A 65 6.34 -9.23 1.80
CA TRP A 65 5.36 -8.95 0.75
C TRP A 65 4.94 -10.17 -0.07
N ASN A 66 5.88 -11.08 -0.38
CA ASN A 66 5.61 -12.26 -1.21
C ASN A 66 4.54 -13.20 -0.63
N GLY A 67 4.22 -13.09 0.67
CA GLY A 67 3.11 -13.84 1.28
C GLY A 67 1.73 -13.18 1.11
N PHE A 68 1.66 -12.00 0.50
CA PHE A 68 0.45 -11.19 0.34
C PHE A 68 0.11 -10.83 -1.11
N ASP A 69 0.99 -11.17 -2.05
CA ASP A 69 0.76 -11.04 -3.51
C ASP A 69 -0.18 -12.13 -4.04
#